data_AF-A0A9E7B8K7-F1
#
_entry.id   AF-A0A9E7B8K7-F1
#
_cell.length_a   1.000
_cell.length_b   1.000
_cell.length_c   1.000
_cell.angle_alpha   90.00
_cell.angle_beta   90.00
_cell.angle_gamma   90.00
#
_symmetry.space_group_name_H-M   'P 1'
#
loop_
_entity.id
_entity.type
_entity.pdbx_description
1 polymer ?
#
loop_
_entity_poly.entity_id
_entity_poly.type
_entity_poly.pdbx_seq_one_letter_code
_entity_poly.pdbx_strand_id
1 'polypeptide(L)' 'MGKSVKNPKKHIVSCRVNEGEMETLQHLTEESGISISELLRQSLLQLCDQPHQGTQQAA' A
#
# COMPACT_ATOMS: atom_id res chain seq x y z
N MET A 1 -32.18 -5.93 11.15
CA MET A 1 -31.35 -7.15 11.21
C MET A 1 -29.92 -6.81 10.80
N GLY A 2 -29.07 -6.49 11.77
CA GLY A 2 -27.64 -6.20 11.54
C GLY A 2 -26.86 -7.51 11.45
N LYS A 3 -26.38 -7.86 10.27
CA LYS A 3 -25.49 -9.01 10.08
C LYS A 3 -24.12 -8.67 10.68
N SER A 4 -23.79 -9.25 11.83
CA SER A 4 -22.43 -9.22 12.36
C SER A 4 -21.52 -10.00 11.43
N VAL A 5 -20.74 -9.29 10.61
CA VAL A 5 -19.70 -9.91 9.77
C VAL A 5 -18.56 -10.36 10.68
N LYS A 6 -18.32 -11.68 10.70
CA LYS A 6 -17.42 -12.38 11.63
C LYS A 6 -15.92 -12.07 11.44
N ASN A 7 -15.56 -11.15 10.55
CA ASN A 7 -14.17 -10.73 10.32
C ASN A 7 -14.05 -9.26 9.90
N PRO A 8 -14.16 -8.29 10.82
CA PRO A 8 -13.93 -6.87 10.51
C PRO A 8 -12.45 -6.49 10.66
N LYS A 9 -11.49 -7.39 10.44
CA LYS A 9 -10.06 -7.06 10.47
C LYS A 9 -9.58 -6.63 9.08
N LYS A 10 -10.22 -5.62 8.51
CA LYS A 10 -9.57 -4.85 7.44
C LYS A 10 -8.66 -3.86 8.17
N HIS A 11 -7.40 -4.24 8.38
CA HIS A 11 -6.40 -3.26 8.81
C HIS A 11 -6.30 -2.21 7.69
N ILE A 12 -6.78 -1.00 7.96
CA ILE A 12 -6.74 0.09 6.99
C ILE A 12 -5.37 0.75 7.14
N VAL A 13 -4.60 0.72 6.06
CA VAL A 13 -3.36 1.49 5.95
C VAL A 13 -3.71 2.82 5.29
N SER A 14 -3.46 3.91 6.00
CA SER A 14 -3.58 5.28 5.48
C SER A 14 -2.19 5.85 5.33
N CYS A 15 -1.88 6.36 4.14
CA CYS A 15 -0.63 7.05 3.85
C CYS A 15 -0.94 8.39 3.19
N ARG A 16 -0.04 9.36 3.36
CA ARG A 16 -0.08 10.62 2.62
C ARG A 16 0.90 10.50 1.46
N VAL A 17 0.40 10.81 0.28
CA VAL A 17 1.19 10.93 -0.95
C VAL A 17 0.91 12.31 -1.53
N ASN A 18 1.89 12.87 -2.23
CA ASN A 18 1.69 14.09 -2.99
C ASN A 18 1.02 13.80 -4.36
N GLU A 19 0.66 14.85 -5.09
CA GLU A 19 -0.02 14.72 -6.39
C GLU A 19 0.80 13.95 -7.43
N GLY A 20 2.11 14.19 -7.51
CA GLY A 20 2.99 13.49 -8.46
C GLY A 20 3.18 12.01 -8.13
N GLU A 21 3.28 11.66 -6.85
CA GLU A 21 3.31 10.27 -6.39
C GLU A 21 2.01 9.55 -6.74
N MET A 22 0.86 10.22 -6.58
CA MET A 22 -0.45 9.67 -6.92
C MET A 22 -0.62 9.48 -8.44
N GLU A 23 -0.13 10.41 -9.26
CA GLU A 23 -0.12 10.27 -10.72
C GLU A 23 0.74 9.08 -11.15
N THR A 24 1.93 8.94 -10.56
CA THR A 24 2.83 7.80 -10.82
C THR A 24 2.19 6.47 -10.43
N LEU A 25 1.54 6.40 -9.25
CA LEU A 25 0.83 5.20 -8.81
C LEU A 25 -0.31 4.83 -9.77
N GLN A 26 -1.05 5.81 -10.27
CA GLN A 26 -2.12 5.58 -11.25
C GLN A 26 -1.56 5.00 -12.55
N HIS A 27 -0.53 5.63 -13.12
CA HIS A 27 0.09 5.15 -14.36
C HIS A 27 0.56 3.70 -14.23
N LEU A 28 1.26 3.38 -13.13
CA LEU A 28 1.72 2.02 -12.86
C LEU A 28 0.56 1.02 -12.78
N THR A 29 -0.56 1.41 -12.16
CA THR A 29 -1.75 0.55 -12.08
C THR A 29 -2.47 0.37 -13.41
N GLU A 30 -2.47 1.39 -14.26
CA GLU A 30 -3.04 1.31 -15.61
C GLU A 30 -2.23 0.38 -16.50
N GLU A 31 -0.90 0.45 -16.43
CA GLU A 31 0.01 -0.42 -17.19
C GLU A 31 -0.07 -1.89 -16.74
N SER A 32 -0.21 -2.12 -15.43
CA SER A 32 -0.22 -3.47 -14.84
C SER A 32 -1.60 -4.10 -14.73
N GLY A 33 -2.67 -3.33 -14.93
CA GLY A 33 -4.07 -3.80 -14.84
C GLY A 33 -4.52 -4.21 -13.44
N ILE A 34 -3.78 -3.80 -12.40
CA ILE A 34 -4.11 -4.10 -10.98
C ILE A 34 -4.49 -2.83 -10.23
N SER A 35 -5.20 -2.94 -9.12
CA SER A 35 -5.55 -1.78 -8.30
C SER A 35 -4.36 -1.23 -7.50
N ILE A 36 -4.39 0.05 -7.14
CA ILE A 36 -3.35 0.69 -6.29
C ILE A 36 -3.12 -0.10 -5.00
N SER A 37 -4.21 -0.55 -4.36
CA SER A 37 -4.10 -1.38 -3.14
C SER A 37 -3.36 -2.71 -3.37
N GLU A 38 -3.46 -3.30 -4.56
CA GLU A 38 -2.77 -4.54 -4.90
C GLU A 38 -1.30 -4.27 -5.21
N LEU A 39 -1.00 -3.21 -5.96
CA LEU A 39 0.36 -2.74 -6.19
C LEU A 39 1.10 -2.51 -4.87
N LEU A 40 0.49 -1.78 -3.94
CA LEU A 40 1.09 -1.51 -2.62
C LEU A 40 1.31 -2.78 -1.80
N ARG A 41 0.42 -3.78 -1.88
CA ARG A 41 0.63 -5.08 -1.20
C ARG A 41 1.84 -5.81 -1.76
N GLN A 42 1.99 -5.84 -3.09
CA GLN A 42 3.13 -6.49 -3.73
C GLN A 42 4.44 -5.81 -3.35
N SER A 43 4.46 -4.47 -3.36
CA SER A 43 5.63 -3.70 -2.90
C SER A 43 5.96 -3.99 -1.43
N LEU A 44 4.97 -4.04 -0.54
CA LEU A 44 5.19 -4.39 0.87
C LEU A 44 5.76 -5.81 1.04
N LEU A 45 5.29 -6.79 0.26
CA LEU A 45 5.82 -8.15 0.29
C LEU A 45 7.27 -8.19 -0.18
N GLN A 46 7.61 -7.48 -1.26
CA GLN A 46 8.99 -7.36 -1.75
C GLN A 46 9.91 -6.68 -0.72
N LEU A 47 9.41 -5.65 -0.03
CA LEU A 47 10.15 -4.97 1.03
C LEU A 47 10.33 -5.85 2.28
N CYS A 48 9.41 -6.78 2.58
CA CYS A 48 9.59 -7.73 3.68
C CYS A 48 10.65 -8.80 3.38
N ASP A 49 10.79 -9.18 2.11
CA ASP A 49 11.81 -10.14 1.66
C ASP A 49 13.22 -9.50 1.64
N GLN A 50 13.29 -8.17 1.51
CA GLN A 50 14.52 -7.39 1.58
C GLN A 50 14.71 -6.81 2.99
N PRO A 51 15.66 -7.30 3.82
CA PRO A 51 15.94 -6.72 5.13
C PRO A 51 16.47 -5.29 4.97
N HIS A 52 15.58 -4.30 5.01
CA HIS A 52 15.96 -2.89 4.97
C HIS A 52 16.58 -2.50 6.31
N GLN A 53 17.89 -2.30 6.29
CA GLN A 53 18.65 -1.58 7.32
C GLN A 53 18.00 -0.19 7.46
N GLY A 54 17.42 0.10 8.63
CA GLY A 54 16.66 1.31 8.85
C GLY A 54 17.52 2.56 8.64
N THR A 55 17.16 3.38 7.65
CA THR A 55 17.64 4.76 7.59
C THR A 55 16.86 5.58 8.61
N GLN A 56 17.35 5.60 9.84
CA GLN A 56 17.00 6.66 10.79
C GLN A 56 17.57 7.97 10.24
N GLN A 57 16.77 8.76 9.54
CA GLN A 57 17.05 10.19 9.43
C GLN A 57 16.40 10.88 10.62
N ALA A 58 17.21 11.03 11.66
CA ALA A 58 17.00 11.99 12.73
C ALA A 58 17.32 13.39 12.20
N ALA A 59 16.45 14.35 12.51
CA ALA A 59 16.77 15.77 12.52
C ALA A 59 16.58 16.27 13.96
#